data_AF-A0A2D4PSY3-F1
#
_entry.id   AF-A0A2D4PSY3-F1
#
_cell.length_a   1.000
_cell.length_b   1.000
_cell.length_c   1.000
_cell.angle_alpha   90.00
_cell.angle_beta   90.00
_cell.angle_gamma   90.00
#
_symmetry.space_group_name_H-M   'P 1'
#
loop_
_entity.id
_entity.type
_entity.pdbx_description
1 polymer ?
#
loop_
_entity_poly.entity_id
_entity_poly.type
_entity_poly.pdbx_seq_one_letter_code
_entity_poly.pdbx_strand_id
1 'polypeptide(L)'
;REVNKLKVQMKAIDDNQDMPPNKKKKEKERCTALQDKLLEEEKKQLDHVERVLQRLKLEKDNWLLAKSTKNETITKFLQLCIFPRCIFSAIDAVYCARFVELVHQQKTPNFSTLLCYDRVFSDIIYTVASCTENEASRYGRFLCCMLDTVTQWHSD
;
A
#
# COMPACT_ATOMS: atom_id res chain seq x y z
N ARG A 1 -6.83 14.48 -5.64
CA ARG A 1 -6.57 14.63 -7.10
C ARG A 1 -7.86 14.69 -7.91
N GLU A 2 -8.73 13.68 -7.83
CA GLU A 2 -9.98 13.65 -8.60
C GLU A 2 -10.97 14.76 -8.24
N VAL A 3 -11.10 15.11 -6.96
CA VAL A 3 -11.92 16.28 -6.51
C VAL A 3 -11.48 17.59 -7.19
N ASN A 4 -10.17 17.79 -7.38
CA ASN A 4 -9.67 19.00 -8.07
C ASN A 4 -9.98 18.98 -9.56
N LYS A 5 -9.96 17.81 -10.21
CA LYS A 5 -10.41 17.69 -11.61
C LYS A 5 -11.89 18.03 -11.75
N LEU A 6 -12.73 17.59 -10.80
CA LEU A 6 -14.15 17.95 -10.79
C LEU A 6 -14.38 19.45 -10.59
N LYS A 7 -13.60 20.11 -9.71
CA LYS A 7 -13.65 21.58 -9.56
C LYS A 7 -13.31 22.30 -10.87
N VAL A 8 -12.28 21.84 -11.58
CA VAL A 8 -11.91 22.40 -12.90
C VAL A 8 -13.01 22.15 -13.94
N GLN A 9 -13.60 20.94 -13.96
CA GLN A 9 -14.69 20.59 -14.86
C GLN A 9 -15.94 21.43 -14.61
N MET A 10 -16.31 21.67 -13.36
CA MET A 10 -17.43 22.54 -13.00
C MET A 10 -17.22 23.97 -13.46
N LYS A 11 -15.98 24.51 -13.31
CA LYS A 11 -15.62 25.83 -13.82
C LYS A 11 -15.74 25.89 -15.35
N ALA A 12 -15.27 24.88 -16.06
CA ALA A 12 -15.40 24.80 -17.52
C ALA A 12 -16.86 24.72 -17.98
N ILE A 13 -17.74 24.05 -17.21
CA ILE A 13 -19.18 24.03 -17.46
C ILE A 13 -19.78 25.44 -17.26
N ASP A 14 -19.38 26.15 -16.19
CA ASP A 14 -19.80 27.52 -15.90
C ASP A 14 -19.34 28.53 -16.98
N ASP A 15 -18.18 28.33 -17.56
CA ASP A 15 -17.62 29.22 -18.61
C ASP A 15 -18.19 28.93 -20.02
N ASN A 16 -18.85 27.78 -20.22
CA ASN A 16 -19.45 27.41 -21.51
C ASN A 16 -20.77 28.18 -21.75
N GLN A 17 -20.76 29.08 -22.72
CA GLN A 17 -21.91 29.93 -23.09
C GLN A 17 -22.86 29.25 -24.09
N ASP A 18 -22.37 28.29 -24.88
CA ASP A 18 -23.15 27.57 -25.90
C ASP A 18 -24.03 26.46 -25.31
N MET A 19 -23.82 26.11 -24.03
CA MET A 19 -24.55 25.04 -23.37
C MET A 19 -25.94 25.51 -22.89
N PRO A 20 -27.03 24.78 -23.23
CA PRO A 20 -28.37 25.11 -22.75
C PRO A 20 -28.41 25.17 -21.21
N PRO A 21 -29.10 26.16 -20.60
CA PRO A 21 -29.12 26.36 -19.14
C PRO A 21 -29.52 25.13 -18.34
N ASN A 22 -30.52 24.38 -18.80
CA ASN A 22 -30.95 23.13 -18.14
C ASN A 22 -29.89 22.04 -18.19
N LYS A 23 -29.15 21.91 -19.30
CA LYS A 23 -28.07 20.94 -19.44
C LYS A 23 -26.87 21.32 -18.56
N LYS A 24 -26.54 22.61 -18.51
CA LYS A 24 -25.50 23.18 -17.66
C LYS A 24 -25.78 22.94 -16.18
N LYS A 25 -27.01 23.21 -15.73
CA LYS A 25 -27.46 22.93 -14.36
C LYS A 25 -27.34 21.44 -14.02
N LYS A 26 -27.84 20.56 -14.89
CA LYS A 26 -27.81 19.11 -14.66
C LYS A 26 -26.38 18.54 -14.58
N GLU A 27 -25.48 18.97 -15.45
CA GLU A 27 -24.08 18.53 -15.42
C GLU A 27 -23.34 19.06 -14.18
N LYS A 28 -23.64 20.29 -13.74
CA LYS A 28 -23.09 20.84 -12.51
C LYS A 28 -23.56 20.07 -11.29
N GLU A 29 -24.85 19.79 -11.19
CA GLU A 29 -25.43 18.96 -10.11
C GLU A 29 -24.79 17.56 -10.06
N ARG A 30 -24.56 16.93 -11.23
CA ARG A 30 -23.85 15.65 -11.33
C ARG A 30 -22.41 15.74 -10.80
N CYS A 31 -21.68 16.80 -11.16
CA CYS A 31 -20.30 17.00 -10.71
C CYS A 31 -20.22 17.28 -9.20
N THR A 32 -21.13 18.11 -8.68
CA THR A 32 -21.22 18.39 -7.23
C THR A 32 -21.54 17.12 -6.46
N ALA A 33 -22.54 16.35 -6.88
CA ALA A 33 -22.91 15.09 -6.21
C ALA A 33 -21.75 14.08 -6.20
N LEU A 34 -20.97 14.00 -7.30
CA LEU A 34 -19.78 13.15 -7.34
C LEU A 34 -18.67 13.68 -6.45
N GLN A 35 -18.47 14.99 -6.38
CA GLN A 35 -17.51 15.62 -5.47
C GLN A 35 -17.85 15.32 -4.00
N ASP A 36 -19.11 15.52 -3.61
CA ASP A 36 -19.57 15.27 -2.24
C ASP A 36 -19.40 13.80 -1.86
N LYS A 37 -19.74 12.89 -2.78
CA LYS A 37 -19.51 11.44 -2.60
C LYS A 37 -18.03 11.11 -2.40
N LEU A 38 -17.14 11.67 -3.23
CA LEU A 38 -15.70 11.43 -3.11
C LEU A 38 -15.11 11.98 -1.81
N LEU A 39 -15.59 13.14 -1.34
CA LEU A 39 -15.18 13.71 -0.05
C LEU A 39 -15.65 12.86 1.12
N GLU A 40 -16.87 12.32 1.03
CA GLU A 40 -17.39 11.40 2.05
C GLU A 40 -16.62 10.07 2.06
N GLU A 41 -16.31 9.50 0.89
CA GLU A 41 -15.47 8.30 0.76
C GLU A 41 -14.05 8.53 1.31
N GLU A 42 -13.43 9.67 1.00
CA GLU A 42 -12.12 10.05 1.55
C GLU A 42 -12.16 10.14 3.07
N LYS A 43 -13.17 10.80 3.64
CA LYS A 43 -13.36 10.87 5.09
C LYS A 43 -13.51 9.48 5.72
N LYS A 44 -14.39 8.63 5.16
CA LYS A 44 -14.58 7.26 5.65
C LYS A 44 -13.29 6.44 5.57
N GLN A 45 -12.50 6.64 4.51
CA GLN A 45 -11.23 5.96 4.33
C GLN A 45 -10.18 6.43 5.35
N LEU A 46 -10.10 7.73 5.64
CA LEU A 46 -9.23 8.27 6.69
C LEU A 46 -9.58 7.70 8.06
N ASP A 47 -10.88 7.73 8.42
CA ASP A 47 -11.37 7.15 9.67
C ASP A 47 -11.06 5.63 9.75
N HIS A 48 -11.19 4.91 8.63
CA HIS A 48 -10.85 3.50 8.55
C HIS A 48 -9.35 3.26 8.76
N VAL A 49 -8.49 4.01 8.07
CA VAL A 49 -7.03 3.87 8.17
C VAL A 49 -6.56 4.16 9.58
N GLU A 50 -7.07 5.22 10.22
CA GLU A 50 -6.73 5.54 11.61
C GLU A 50 -7.11 4.39 12.55
N ARG A 51 -8.34 3.87 12.45
CA ARG A 51 -8.78 2.72 13.27
C ARG A 51 -7.91 1.49 13.07
N VAL A 52 -7.56 1.16 11.82
CA VAL A 52 -6.71 0.01 11.51
C VAL A 52 -5.30 0.21 12.08
N LEU A 53 -4.69 1.38 11.90
CA LEU A 53 -3.36 1.66 12.45
C LEU A 53 -3.34 1.60 13.97
N GLN A 54 -4.37 2.11 14.65
CA GLN A 54 -4.51 1.98 16.10
C GLN A 54 -4.62 0.51 16.52
N ARG A 55 -5.45 -0.28 15.85
CA ARG A 55 -5.56 -1.72 16.10
C ARG A 55 -4.22 -2.43 15.94
N LEU A 56 -3.53 -2.19 14.83
CA LEU A 56 -2.23 -2.80 14.54
C LEU A 56 -1.20 -2.43 15.62
N LYS A 57 -1.19 -1.17 16.08
CA LYS A 57 -0.30 -0.71 17.15
C LYS A 57 -0.53 -1.44 18.47
N LEU A 58 -1.78 -1.79 18.79
CA LEU A 58 -2.14 -2.55 19.99
C LEU A 58 -1.82 -4.04 19.87
N GLU A 59 -1.93 -4.61 18.67
CA GLU A 59 -1.72 -6.04 18.44
C GLU A 59 -0.25 -6.43 18.20
N LYS A 60 0.58 -5.50 17.68
CA LYS A 60 1.94 -5.80 17.20
C LYS A 60 2.81 -6.57 18.18
N ASP A 61 2.67 -6.30 19.47
CA ASP A 61 3.50 -6.89 20.52
C ASP A 61 3.26 -8.40 20.68
N ASN A 62 2.15 -8.91 20.13
CA ASN A 62 1.77 -10.31 20.19
C ASN A 62 1.99 -11.07 18.87
N TRP A 63 2.42 -10.42 17.78
CA TRP A 63 2.58 -11.09 16.48
C TRP A 63 3.80 -12.00 16.42
N LEU A 64 4.95 -11.52 16.92
CA LEU A 64 6.24 -12.19 16.81
C LEU A 64 6.76 -12.55 18.21
N LEU A 65 6.24 -13.62 18.80
CA LEU A 65 6.61 -14.04 20.15
C LEU A 65 8.07 -14.54 20.22
N ALA A 66 8.77 -14.23 21.30
CA ALA A 66 10.18 -14.59 21.53
C ALA A 66 10.43 -16.08 21.83
N LYS A 67 9.58 -16.99 21.31
CA LYS A 67 9.72 -18.45 21.50
C LYS A 67 10.77 -19.07 20.59
N SER A 68 11.27 -18.31 19.62
CA SER A 68 12.24 -18.75 18.61
C SER A 68 13.29 -17.67 18.39
N THR A 69 14.41 -18.03 17.76
CA THR A 69 15.45 -17.05 17.41
C THR A 69 14.89 -16.01 16.43
N LYS A 70 15.47 -14.80 16.39
CA LYS A 70 15.08 -13.77 15.40
C LYS A 70 15.18 -14.30 13.97
N ASN A 71 16.18 -15.14 13.67
CA ASN A 71 16.33 -15.83 12.39
C ASN A 71 15.11 -16.68 12.05
N GLU A 72 14.73 -17.62 12.91
CA GLU A 72 13.58 -18.50 12.67
C GLU A 72 12.28 -17.72 12.55
N THR A 73 12.10 -16.68 13.38
CA THR A 73 10.92 -15.82 13.33
C THR A 73 10.81 -15.08 12.01
N ILE A 74 11.90 -14.50 11.51
CA ILE A 74 11.93 -13.82 10.21
C ILE A 74 11.70 -14.81 9.06
N THR A 75 12.34 -15.98 9.10
CA THR A 75 12.12 -17.03 8.09
C THR A 75 10.65 -17.43 8.02
N LYS A 76 10.01 -17.71 9.17
CA LYS A 76 8.59 -18.05 9.22
C LYS A 76 7.70 -16.91 8.74
N PHE A 77 8.00 -15.67 9.14
CA PHE A 77 7.26 -14.50 8.68
C PHE A 77 7.32 -14.34 7.15
N LEU A 78 8.50 -14.46 6.57
CA LEU A 78 8.69 -14.37 5.12
C LEU A 78 7.97 -15.51 4.40
N GLN A 79 8.18 -16.76 4.83
CA GLN A 79 7.64 -17.95 4.17
C GLN A 79 6.12 -18.08 4.30
N LEU A 80 5.55 -17.75 5.47
CA LEU A 80 4.13 -17.97 5.74
C LEU A 80 3.26 -16.75 5.44
N CYS A 81 3.83 -15.54 5.44
CA CYS A 81 3.05 -14.31 5.30
C CYS A 81 3.39 -13.52 4.02
N ILE A 82 4.67 -13.30 3.74
CA ILE A 82 5.09 -12.38 2.68
C ILE A 82 5.15 -13.08 1.32
N PHE A 83 5.92 -14.15 1.19
CA PHE A 83 6.16 -14.83 -0.08
C PHE A 83 4.88 -15.37 -0.75
N PRO A 84 3.93 -16.01 -0.04
CA PRO A 84 2.69 -16.48 -0.65
C PRO A 84 1.84 -15.34 -1.23
N ARG A 85 1.98 -14.12 -0.70
CA ARG A 85 1.17 -12.96 -1.09
C ARG A 85 1.85 -12.11 -2.15
N CYS A 86 3.16 -11.87 -2.06
CA CYS A 86 3.84 -10.95 -2.97
C CYS A 86 3.87 -11.44 -4.43
N ILE A 87 3.70 -12.73 -4.67
CA ILE A 87 3.59 -13.32 -6.03
C ILE A 87 2.12 -13.43 -6.52
N PHE A 88 1.14 -13.25 -5.64
CA PHE A 88 -0.28 -13.50 -5.93
C PHE A 88 -0.91 -12.44 -6.84
N SER A 89 -0.59 -11.16 -6.63
CA SER A 89 -1.03 -10.06 -7.49
C SER A 89 -0.06 -8.89 -7.46
N ALA A 90 -0.13 -8.01 -8.47
CA ALA A 90 0.71 -6.82 -8.52
C ALA A 90 0.41 -5.81 -7.40
N ILE A 91 -0.80 -5.86 -6.82
CA ILE A 91 -1.21 -5.02 -5.69
C ILE A 91 -0.69 -5.64 -4.39
N ASP A 92 -0.79 -6.97 -4.23
CA ASP A 92 -0.26 -7.67 -3.06
C ASP A 92 1.25 -7.54 -2.94
N ALA A 93 1.99 -7.52 -4.06
CA ALA A 93 3.42 -7.23 -4.08
C ALA A 93 3.75 -5.90 -3.38
N VAL A 94 3.05 -4.82 -3.75
CA VAL A 94 3.24 -3.50 -3.14
C VAL A 94 2.78 -3.48 -1.70
N TYR A 95 1.63 -4.12 -1.41
CA TYR A 95 1.12 -4.25 -0.05
C TYR A 95 2.14 -4.93 0.87
N CYS A 96 2.77 -6.02 0.43
CA CYS A 96 3.76 -6.74 1.23
C CYS A 96 4.95 -5.86 1.58
N ALA A 97 5.49 -5.09 0.62
CA ALA A 97 6.59 -4.17 0.88
C ALA A 97 6.19 -3.08 1.90
N ARG A 98 5.01 -2.47 1.72
CA ARG A 98 4.48 -1.46 2.65
C ARG A 98 4.15 -2.03 4.02
N PHE A 99 3.73 -3.29 4.09
CA PHE A 99 3.46 -3.95 5.36
C PHE A 99 4.77 -4.23 6.11
N VAL A 100 5.83 -4.68 5.43
CA VAL A 100 7.17 -4.82 6.03
C VAL A 100 7.67 -3.48 6.58
N GLU A 101 7.49 -2.40 5.82
CA GLU A 101 7.82 -1.03 6.25
C GLU A 101 6.99 -0.62 7.49
N LEU A 102 5.68 -0.89 7.48
CA LEU A 102 4.80 -0.60 8.62
C LEU A 102 5.23 -1.36 9.88
N VAL A 103 5.56 -2.65 9.77
CA VAL A 103 6.03 -3.48 10.90
C VAL A 103 7.33 -2.91 11.48
N HIS A 104 8.23 -2.41 10.63
CA HIS A 104 9.44 -1.70 11.04
C HIS A 104 9.11 -0.39 11.77
N GLN A 105 8.30 0.49 11.17
CA GLN A 105 7.94 1.80 11.73
C GLN A 105 7.23 1.68 13.08
N GLN A 106 6.40 0.64 13.27
CA GLN A 106 5.72 0.36 14.53
C GLN A 106 6.65 -0.21 15.62
N LYS A 107 7.94 -0.43 15.33
CA LYS A 107 8.91 -1.05 16.25
C LYS A 107 8.37 -2.35 16.83
N THR A 108 7.86 -3.22 15.95
CA THR A 108 7.29 -4.52 16.34
C THR A 108 8.36 -5.35 17.05
N PRO A 109 8.12 -5.83 18.28
CA PRO A 109 9.09 -6.65 19.02
C PRO A 109 9.52 -7.86 18.20
N ASN A 110 10.79 -8.26 18.34
CA ASN A 110 11.39 -9.42 17.67
C ASN A 110 11.42 -9.37 16.13
N PHE A 111 10.96 -8.28 15.50
CA PHE A 111 11.18 -8.03 14.09
C PHE A 111 12.57 -7.41 13.87
N SER A 112 13.45 -8.11 13.19
CA SER A 112 14.72 -7.56 12.72
C SER A 112 14.58 -7.16 11.25
N THR A 113 14.42 -5.85 11.00
CA THR A 113 14.28 -5.32 9.64
C THR A 113 15.52 -5.60 8.80
N LEU A 114 16.72 -5.42 9.36
CA LEU A 114 17.97 -5.73 8.67
C LEU A 114 18.00 -7.19 8.22
N LEU A 115 17.65 -8.12 9.11
CA LEU A 115 17.63 -9.54 8.81
C LEU A 115 16.53 -9.92 7.80
N CYS A 116 15.38 -9.26 7.86
CA CYS A 116 14.29 -9.42 6.90
C CYS A 116 14.76 -9.05 5.49
N TYR A 117 15.37 -7.88 5.34
CA TYR A 117 15.91 -7.41 4.06
C TYR A 117 17.05 -8.32 3.58
N ASP A 118 18.02 -8.64 4.44
CA ASP A 118 19.13 -9.54 4.14
C ASP A 118 18.65 -10.87 3.53
N ARG A 119 17.64 -11.51 4.15
CA ARG A 119 17.05 -12.75 3.62
C ARG A 119 16.35 -12.57 2.29
N VAL A 120 15.53 -11.53 2.16
CA VAL A 120 14.81 -11.26 0.91
C VAL A 120 15.79 -11.06 -0.26
N PHE A 121 16.88 -10.32 -0.05
CA PHE A 121 17.86 -10.03 -1.11
C PHE A 121 18.86 -11.17 -1.35
N SER A 122 19.19 -11.96 -0.34
CA SER A 122 20.09 -13.11 -0.48
C SER A 122 19.43 -14.31 -1.17
N ASP A 123 18.13 -14.52 -0.93
CA ASP A 123 17.40 -15.71 -1.40
C ASP A 123 16.56 -15.46 -2.68
N ILE A 124 16.85 -14.39 -3.43
CA ILE A 124 16.11 -14.02 -4.66
C ILE A 124 16.13 -15.17 -5.67
N ILE A 125 17.30 -15.78 -5.90
CA ILE A 125 17.49 -16.81 -6.92
C ILE A 125 16.55 -17.99 -6.66
N TYR A 126 16.42 -18.43 -5.41
CA TYR A 126 15.56 -19.56 -5.04
C TYR A 126 14.08 -19.23 -5.23
N THR A 127 13.67 -18.00 -4.87
CA THR A 127 12.28 -17.57 -5.02
C THR A 127 11.90 -17.46 -6.50
N VAL A 128 12.72 -16.78 -7.30
CA VAL A 128 12.48 -16.59 -8.75
C VAL A 128 12.51 -17.92 -9.50
N ALA A 129 13.42 -18.85 -9.15
CA ALA A 129 13.50 -20.16 -9.78
C ALA A 129 12.23 -21.01 -9.60
N SER A 130 11.45 -20.75 -8.55
CA SER A 130 10.16 -21.42 -8.29
C SER A 130 8.93 -20.71 -8.87
N CYS A 131 9.11 -19.52 -9.46
CA CYS A 131 8.03 -18.70 -9.98
C CYS A 131 7.79 -18.93 -11.48
N THR A 132 6.54 -18.81 -11.91
CA THR A 132 6.21 -18.50 -13.31
C THR A 132 6.68 -17.09 -13.69
N GLU A 133 6.71 -16.76 -14.98
CA GLU A 133 7.09 -15.43 -15.46
C GLU A 133 6.25 -14.30 -14.83
N ASN A 134 4.94 -14.52 -14.72
CA ASN A 134 4.02 -13.54 -14.11
C ASN A 134 4.27 -13.37 -12.60
N GLU A 135 4.56 -14.46 -11.89
CA GLU A 135 4.90 -14.42 -10.46
C GLU A 135 6.25 -13.73 -10.23
N ALA A 136 7.25 -14.03 -11.06
CA ALA A 136 8.57 -13.39 -11.00
C ALA A 136 8.46 -11.88 -11.27
N SER A 137 7.63 -11.46 -12.22
CA SER A 137 7.34 -10.05 -12.49
C SER A 137 6.73 -9.34 -11.27
N ARG A 138 5.78 -9.97 -10.58
CA ARG A 138 5.17 -9.42 -9.35
C ARG A 138 6.16 -9.39 -8.19
N TYR A 139 6.98 -10.43 -8.04
CA TYR A 139 8.05 -10.46 -7.05
C TYR A 139 9.07 -9.34 -7.30
N GLY A 140 9.44 -9.11 -8.56
CA GLY A 140 10.28 -7.96 -8.95
C GLY A 140 9.70 -6.63 -8.51
N ARG A 141 8.37 -6.45 -8.62
CA ARG A 141 7.69 -5.25 -8.11
C ARG A 141 7.80 -5.10 -6.59
N PHE A 142 7.67 -6.21 -5.85
CA PHE A 142 7.89 -6.22 -4.40
C PHE A 142 9.33 -5.82 -4.04
N LEU A 143 10.32 -6.38 -4.74
CA LEU A 143 11.74 -6.05 -4.54
C LEU A 143 12.03 -4.57 -4.84
N CYS A 144 11.51 -4.01 -5.93
CA CYS A 144 11.66 -2.60 -6.25
C CYS A 144 11.11 -1.71 -5.12
N CYS A 145 9.91 -2.00 -4.61
CA CYS A 145 9.33 -1.24 -3.51
C CYS A 145 10.15 -1.33 -2.22
N MET A 146 10.78 -2.48 -1.93
CA MET A 146 11.68 -2.60 -0.77
C MET A 146 12.98 -1.81 -0.99
N LEU A 147 13.54 -1.82 -2.19
CA LEU A 147 14.74 -1.04 -2.53
C LEU A 147 14.49 0.47 -2.45
N ASP A 148 13.32 0.95 -2.84
CA ASP A 148 12.95 2.37 -2.71
C ASP A 148 13.07 2.83 -1.25
N THR A 149 12.56 2.03 -0.30
CA THR A 149 12.64 2.31 1.13
C THR A 149 14.10 2.35 1.63
N VAL A 150 14.93 1.38 1.22
CA VAL A 150 16.35 1.36 1.61
C VAL A 150 17.11 2.54 1.04
N THR A 151 16.83 2.88 -0.22
CA THR A 151 17.47 4.02 -0.91
C THR A 151 17.12 5.32 -0.20
N GLN A 152 15.88 5.47 0.26
CA GLN A 152 15.47 6.61 1.07
C GLN A 152 16.24 6.66 2.40
N TRP A 153 16.28 5.56 3.16
CA TRP A 153 17.03 5.51 4.44
C TRP A 153 18.53 5.75 4.30
N HIS A 154 19.12 5.44 3.15
CA HIS A 154 20.53 5.73 2.88
C HIS A 154 20.76 7.19 2.49
N SER A 155 19.74 7.87 1.96
CA SER A 155 19.84 9.27 1.53
C SER A 155 19.65 10.25 2.69
N ASP A 156 19.01 9.79 3.78
CA ASP A 156 18.85 10.50 5.05
C ASP A 156 20.12 10.43 5.91
#